data_AF-A0A9E2RJK9-F1
#
_entry.id   AF-A0A9E2RJK9-F1
#
_cell.length_a   1.000
_cell.length_b   1.000
_cell.length_c   1.000
_cell.angle_alpha   90.00
_cell.angle_beta   90.00
_cell.angle_gamma   90.00
#
_symmetry.space_group_name_H-M   'P 1'
#
loop_
_entity.id
_entity.type
_entity.pdbx_description
1 polymer ?
#
loop_
_entity_poly.entity_id
_entity_poly.type
_entity_poly.pdbx_seq_one_letter_code
_entity_poly.pdbx_strand_id
1 'polypeptide(L)'
;VLPLPGKLEKFVSAPAARFAVDVKAMAAACSLRAGSAAVAAGKLDVAKDLLQTILSYHPQSEYAYYTLQAKALLSELEMNVVEVTLNLP
;
A
#
# COMPACT_ATOMS: atom_id res chain seq x y z
N VAL A 1 40.67 -4.21 5.37
CA VAL A 1 39.64 -4.28 6.44
C VAL A 1 40.02 -5.42 7.36
N LEU A 2 40.23 -5.17 8.66
CA LEU A 2 40.55 -6.22 9.64
C LEU A 2 39.24 -6.90 10.10
N PRO A 3 39.17 -8.24 10.16
CA PRO A 3 37.98 -8.92 10.65
C PRO A 3 37.78 -8.61 12.14
N LEU A 4 36.56 -8.21 12.50
CA LEU A 4 36.20 -7.93 13.88
C LEU A 4 36.24 -9.24 14.70
N PRO A 5 36.83 -9.23 15.90
CA PRO A 5 36.76 -10.38 16.81
C PRO A 5 35.30 -10.74 17.12
N GLY A 6 34.90 -11.99 16.95
CA GLY A 6 33.49 -12.42 17.04
C GLY A 6 32.78 -12.11 18.37
N LYS A 7 33.53 -11.88 19.46
CA LYS A 7 32.94 -11.43 20.74
C LYS A 7 32.44 -9.98 20.72
N LEU A 8 32.97 -9.14 19.82
CA LEU A 8 32.58 -7.74 19.65
C LEU A 8 31.45 -7.57 18.62
N GLU A 9 31.26 -8.54 17.73
CA GLU A 9 30.24 -8.50 16.67
C GLU A 9 28.84 -8.25 17.22
N LYS A 10 28.47 -8.90 18.34
CA LYS A 10 27.17 -8.70 19.01
C LYS A 10 26.93 -7.29 19.59
N PHE A 11 27.99 -6.51 19.83
CA PHE A 11 27.90 -5.14 20.33
C PHE A 11 27.91 -4.08 19.22
N VAL A 12 28.30 -4.49 18.00
CA VAL A 12 28.36 -3.63 16.80
C VAL A 12 27.28 -4.02 15.79
N SER A 13 26.60 -5.16 16.01
CA SER A 13 25.46 -5.63 15.22
C SER A 13 24.40 -4.54 15.17
N ALA A 14 23.88 -4.27 13.97
CA ALA A 14 22.73 -3.39 13.80
C ALA A 14 21.58 -3.90 14.71
N PRO A 15 21.09 -3.09 15.66
CA PRO A 15 20.01 -3.51 16.53
C PRO A 15 18.81 -3.93 15.71
N ALA A 16 18.17 -5.04 16.09
CA ALA A 16 16.93 -5.46 15.46
C ALA A 16 15.91 -4.31 15.53
N ALA A 17 15.35 -3.93 14.37
CA ALA A 17 14.38 -2.85 14.30
C ALA A 17 13.14 -3.21 15.12
N ARG A 18 12.92 -2.49 16.23
CA ARG A 18 11.72 -2.61 17.05
C ARG A 18 10.70 -1.59 16.56
N PHE A 19 9.97 -1.93 15.51
CA PHE A 19 8.91 -1.05 15.05
C PHE A 19 7.76 -1.05 16.06
N ALA A 20 7.33 0.14 16.48
CA ALA A 20 6.14 0.31 17.32
C ALA A 20 4.83 -0.01 16.57
N VAL A 21 4.92 -0.20 15.26
CA VAL A 21 3.80 -0.35 14.33
C VAL A 21 4.12 -1.44 13.32
N ASP A 22 3.09 -2.13 12.86
CA ASP A 22 3.21 -2.97 11.67
C ASP A 22 3.35 -2.06 10.44
N VAL A 23 4.58 -2.00 9.91
CA VAL A 23 4.93 -1.15 8.76
C VAL A 23 4.14 -1.54 7.51
N LYS A 24 3.75 -2.81 7.35
CA LYS A 24 2.93 -3.26 6.22
C LYS A 24 1.50 -2.77 6.35
N ALA A 25 0.91 -2.92 7.54
CA ALA A 25 -0.43 -2.37 7.81
C ALA A 25 -0.46 -0.85 7.66
N MET A 26 0.59 -0.16 8.13
CA MET A 26 0.74 1.29 7.97
C MET A 26 0.84 1.69 6.50
N ALA A 27 1.68 1.01 5.71
CA ALA A 27 1.81 1.27 4.28
C ALA A 27 0.47 1.08 3.56
N ALA A 28 -0.24 -0.02 3.83
CA ALA A 28 -1.56 -0.28 3.26
C ALA A 28 -2.58 0.80 3.63
N ALA A 29 -2.62 1.23 4.90
CA ALA A 29 -3.50 2.29 5.36
C ALA A 29 -3.20 3.65 4.69
N CYS A 30 -1.91 3.99 4.57
CA CYS A 30 -1.47 5.21 3.91
C CYS A 30 -1.81 5.20 2.42
N SER A 31 -1.53 4.09 1.71
CA SER A 31 -1.89 3.92 0.30
C SER A 31 -3.40 4.01 0.09
N LEU A 32 -4.20 3.39 0.97
CA LEU A 32 -5.66 3.43 0.89
C LEU A 32 -6.16 4.87 1.03
N ARG A 33 -5.68 5.59 2.05
CA ARG A 33 -6.06 6.98 2.29
C ARG A 33 -5.64 7.90 1.15
N ALA A 34 -4.43 7.73 0.62
CA ALA A 34 -3.94 8.51 -0.51
C ALA A 34 -4.74 8.21 -1.79
N GLY A 35 -5.06 6.94 -2.04
CA GLY A 35 -5.91 6.51 -3.14
C GLY A 35 -7.30 7.14 -3.06
N SER A 36 -7.98 7.06 -1.90
CA SER A 36 -9.27 7.71 -1.70
C SER A 36 -9.22 9.23 -1.91
N ALA A 37 -8.16 9.90 -1.45
CA ALA A 37 -7.97 11.32 -1.68
C ALA A 37 -7.76 11.65 -3.16
N ALA A 38 -7.04 10.80 -3.90
CA ALA A 38 -6.86 10.93 -5.35
C ALA A 38 -8.18 10.75 -6.11
N VAL A 39 -9.04 9.80 -5.70
CA VAL A 39 -10.41 9.64 -6.24
C VAL A 39 -11.21 10.93 -6.03
N ALA A 40 -11.24 11.45 -4.80
CA ALA A 40 -11.96 12.69 -4.49
C ALA A 40 -11.43 13.91 -5.28
N ALA A 41 -10.15 13.90 -5.64
CA ALA A 41 -9.52 14.93 -6.46
C ALA A 41 -9.62 14.70 -7.98
N GLY A 42 -10.32 13.66 -8.43
CA GLY A 42 -10.46 13.30 -9.85
C GLY A 42 -9.18 12.77 -10.51
N LYS A 43 -8.12 12.48 -9.74
CA LYS A 43 -6.84 11.96 -10.25
C LYS A 43 -6.90 10.44 -10.36
N LEU A 44 -7.70 9.94 -11.31
CA LEU A 44 -8.09 8.52 -11.36
C LEU A 44 -6.92 7.58 -11.62
N ASP A 45 -5.97 7.95 -12.47
CA ASP A 45 -4.78 7.10 -12.74
C ASP A 45 -3.93 6.93 -11.49
N VAL A 46 -3.68 8.04 -10.77
CA VAL A 46 -2.95 8.02 -9.49
C VAL A 46 -3.70 7.21 -8.43
N ALA A 47 -5.03 7.32 -8.39
CA ALA A 47 -5.85 6.52 -7.49
C ALA A 47 -5.73 5.03 -7.79
N LYS A 48 -5.79 4.63 -9.07
CA LYS A 48 -5.63 3.24 -9.50
C LYS A 48 -4.26 2.69 -9.12
N ASP A 49 -3.19 3.41 -9.40
CA ASP A 49 -1.83 2.98 -9.06
C ASP A 49 -1.70 2.76 -7.55
N LEU A 50 -2.14 3.73 -6.74
CA LEU A 50 -2.07 3.63 -5.28
C LEU A 50 -2.88 2.45 -4.73
N LEU A 51 -4.09 2.22 -5.24
CA LEU A 51 -4.93 1.12 -4.78
C LEU A 51 -4.41 -0.24 -5.25
N GLN A 52 -3.83 -0.32 -6.45
CA GLN A 52 -3.20 -1.54 -6.97
C GLN A 52 -2.00 -1.96 -6.11
N THR A 53 -1.20 -1.01 -5.59
CA THR A 53 -0.07 -1.36 -4.69
C THR A 53 -0.53 -2.15 -3.46
N ILE A 54 -1.73 -1.88 -2.93
CA ILE A 54 -2.28 -2.62 -1.78
C ILE A 54 -2.51 -4.09 -2.14
N LEU A 55 -2.95 -4.36 -3.38
CA LEU A 55 -3.19 -5.71 -3.90
C LEU A 55 -1.88 -6.45 -4.22
N SER A 56 -0.84 -5.74 -4.65
CA SER A 56 0.46 -6.32 -5.01
C SER A 56 1.29 -6.71 -3.79
N TYR A 57 1.32 -5.86 -2.76
CA TYR A 57 2.28 -5.98 -1.65
C TYR A 57 1.71 -6.68 -0.41
N HIS A 58 0.38 -6.83 -0.28
CA HIS A 58 -0.25 -7.37 0.92
C HIS A 58 -1.26 -8.52 0.67
N PRO A 59 -0.91 -9.60 -0.06
CA PRO A 59 -1.84 -10.68 -0.39
C PRO A 59 -2.11 -11.67 0.78
N GLN A 60 -2.12 -11.22 2.03
CA GLN A 60 -2.28 -12.10 3.20
C GLN A 60 -3.58 -11.81 3.96
N SER A 61 -4.16 -12.88 4.53
CA SER A 61 -5.37 -12.87 5.38
C SER A 61 -5.31 -11.78 6.47
N GLU A 62 -4.12 -11.50 7.00
CA GLU A 62 -3.87 -10.52 8.06
C GLU A 62 -4.15 -9.06 7.65
N TYR A 63 -4.17 -8.75 6.36
CA TYR A 63 -4.46 -7.42 5.82
C TYR A 63 -5.68 -7.40 4.90
N ALA A 64 -6.57 -8.39 5.04
CA ALA A 64 -7.77 -8.56 4.21
C ALA A 64 -8.66 -7.30 4.20
N TYR A 65 -8.73 -6.56 5.30
CA TYR A 65 -9.49 -5.31 5.37
C TYR A 65 -9.04 -4.31 4.29
N TYR A 66 -7.73 -4.06 4.15
CA TYR A 66 -7.21 -3.08 3.19
C TYR A 66 -7.38 -3.55 1.74
N THR A 67 -7.22 -4.85 1.49
CA THR A 67 -7.40 -5.41 0.14
C THR A 67 -8.86 -5.38 -0.29
N LEU A 68 -9.82 -5.62 0.61
CA LEU A 68 -11.25 -5.49 0.34
C LEU A 68 -11.64 -4.04 0.03
N GLN A 69 -11.17 -3.08 0.84
CA GLN A 69 -11.43 -1.66 0.61
C GLN A 69 -10.84 -1.17 -0.73
N ALA A 70 -9.61 -1.60 -1.04
CA ALA A 70 -8.96 -1.24 -2.30
C ALA A 70 -9.72 -1.80 -3.51
N LYS A 71 -10.18 -3.05 -3.43
CA LYS A 71 -11.01 -3.67 -4.47
C LYS A 71 -12.33 -2.93 -4.67
N ALA A 72 -13.03 -2.58 -3.59
CA ALA A 72 -14.29 -1.86 -3.67
C ALA A 72 -14.12 -0.52 -4.41
N LEU A 73 -13.13 0.28 -4.02
CA LEU A 73 -12.83 1.56 -4.68
C LEU A 73 -12.40 1.40 -6.14
N LEU A 74 -11.62 0.37 -6.47
CA LEU A 74 -11.24 0.09 -7.86
C LEU A 74 -12.45 -0.29 -8.71
N SER A 75 -13.38 -1.09 -8.19
CA SER A 75 -14.62 -1.43 -8.88
C SER A 75 -15.51 -0.22 -9.10
N GLU A 76 -15.64 0.68 -8.13
CA GLU A 76 -16.35 1.95 -8.30
C GLU A 76 -15.73 2.82 -9.39
N LEU A 77 -14.39 2.89 -9.46
CA LEU A 77 -13.67 3.61 -10.51
C LEU A 77 -13.92 3.01 -11.91
N GLU A 78 -13.93 1.70 -12.03
CA GLU A 78 -14.21 1.01 -13.30
C GLU A 78 -15.64 1.29 -13.78
N MET A 79 -16.63 1.24 -12.88
CA MET A 79 -18.02 1.57 -13.21
C MET A 79 -18.19 3.01 -13.67
N ASN A 80 -17.58 3.97 -12.95
CA ASN A 80 -17.64 5.38 -13.29
C ASN A 80 -16.96 5.69 -14.64
N VAL A 81 -15.87 4.99 -14.98
CA VAL A 81 -15.23 5.13 -16.29
C VAL A 81 -16.18 4.65 -17.39
N VAL A 82 -16.86 3.51 -17.20
CA VAL A 82 -17.80 2.95 -18.18
C VAL A 82 -19.01 3.86 -18.41
N GLU A 83 -19.58 4.47 -17.36
CA GLU A 83 -20.69 5.42 -17.51
C GLU A 83 -20.30 6.68 -18.30
N VAL A 84 -19.08 7.19 -18.10
CA VAL A 84 -18.58 8.35 -18.84
C VAL A 84 -18.34 8.01 -20.32
N THR A 85 -17.83 6.81 -20.65
CA THR A 85 -17.63 6.40 -22.05
C THR A 85 -18.94 6.12 -22.80
N LEU A 86 -19.98 5.63 -22.13
CA LEU A 86 -21.27 5.35 -22.75
C LEU A 86 -22.10 6.62 -23.05
N ASN A 87 -21.75 7.76 -22.43
CA ASN A 87 -22.41 9.05 -22.63
C ASN A 87 -21.70 9.95 -23.67
N LEU A 88 -20.76 9.41 -24.45
CA LEU A 88 -20.16 10.10 -25.60
C LEU A 88 -21.10 9.95 -26.82
N PRO A 89 -21.48 11.05 -27.50
CA PRO A 89 -22.42 11.04 -28.63
C PRO A 89 -21.88 10.39 -29.91
#